data_AF-A0A077PUJ3-F1
#
_entry.id   AF-A0A077PUJ3-F1
#
_cell.length_a   1.000
_cell.length_b   1.000
_cell.length_c   1.000
_cell.angle_alpha   90.00
_cell.angle_beta   90.00
_cell.angle_gamma   90.00
#
_symmetry.space_group_name_H-M   'P 1'
#
loop_
_entity.id
_entity.type
_entity.pdbx_description
1 polymer ?
#
loop_
_entity_poly.entity_id
_entity_poly.type
_entity_poly.pdbx_seq_one_letter_code
_entity_poly.pdbx_strand_id
1 'polypeptide(L)' 'MRYIDREITTAEELMKKLRFASRSSFDEFCADEKVNFPKFIRIGIRRKGWFVDEVESWFKERDEARYQ' A
#
# COMPACT_ATOMS: atom_id res chain seq x y z
N MET A 1 -0.16 17.55 17.88
CA MET A 1 -0.35 16.24 17.22
C MET A 1 1.00 15.57 17.10
N ARG A 2 1.20 14.40 17.73
CA ARG A 2 2.44 13.63 17.62
C ARG A 2 2.41 12.84 16.30
N TYR A 3 3.17 13.27 15.31
CA TYR A 3 3.37 12.56 14.04
C TYR A 3 4.36 11.39 14.19
N ILE A 4 4.28 10.61 15.27
CA ILE A 4 5.32 9.63 15.63
C ILE A 4 4.82 8.17 15.56
N ASP A 5 3.50 7.95 15.52
CA ASP A 5 2.90 6.63 15.32
C ASP A 5 2.28 6.53 13.93
N ARG A 6 3.09 6.69 12.88
CA ARG A 6 2.64 6.30 11.54
C ARG A 6 2.58 4.78 11.50
N GLU A 7 1.37 4.25 11.51
CA GLU A 7 1.12 2.82 11.43
C GLU A 7 1.67 2.28 10.11
N ILE A 8 2.45 1.20 10.19
CA ILE A 8 3.03 0.55 9.02
C ILE A 8 2.30 -0.77 8.82
N THR A 9 1.76 -0.94 7.62
CA THR A 9 1.19 -2.21 7.19
C THR A 9 2.20 -2.99 6.37
N THR A 10 2.11 -4.32 6.45
CA THR A 10 2.96 -5.21 5.66
C THR A 10 2.29 -5.58 4.34
N ALA A 11 3.09 -6.05 3.39
CA ALA A 11 2.53 -6.58 2.15
C ALA A 11 1.53 -7.73 2.37
N GLU A 12 1.68 -8.57 3.39
CA GLU A 12 0.73 -9.66 3.64
C GLU A 12 -0.66 -9.14 4.00
N GLU A 13 -0.72 -8.07 4.80
CA GLU A 13 -1.96 -7.40 5.17
C GLU A 13 -2.59 -6.69 3.97
N LEU A 14 -1.78 -5.97 3.20
CA LEU A 14 -2.24 -5.32 1.96
C LEU A 14 -2.74 -6.33 0.94
N MET A 15 -2.04 -7.45 0.76
CA MET A 15 -2.48 -8.54 -0.12
C MET A 15 -3.82 -9.10 0.32
N LYS A 16 -4.05 -9.30 1.63
CA LYS A 16 -5.36 -9.72 2.15
C LYS A 16 -6.44 -8.67 1.89
N LYS A 17 -6.14 -7.38 2.11
CA LYS A 17 -7.08 -6.27 1.91
C LYS A 17 -7.48 -6.09 0.44
N LEU A 18 -6.50 -6.19 -0.47
CA LEU A 18 -6.67 -6.10 -1.92
C LEU A 18 -7.05 -7.44 -2.58
N ARG A 19 -7.13 -8.53 -1.80
CA ARG A 19 -7.42 -9.90 -2.26
C ARG A 19 -6.45 -10.44 -3.32
N PHE A 20 -5.17 -10.08 -3.22
CA PHE A 20 -4.12 -10.69 -4.04
C PHE A 20 -3.73 -12.06 -3.49
N ALA A 21 -3.76 -13.08 -4.35
CA ALA A 21 -3.32 -14.44 -4.00
C ALA A 21 -1.80 -14.64 -4.14
N SER A 22 -1.15 -13.91 -5.05
CA SER A 22 0.29 -14.04 -5.32
C SER A 22 1.06 -12.79 -4.93
N ARG A 23 2.22 -13.02 -4.30
CA ARG A 23 3.14 -11.94 -3.95
C ARG A 23 3.81 -11.32 -5.18
N SER A 24 4.09 -12.10 -6.22
CA SER A 24 4.68 -11.57 -7.45
C SER A 24 3.74 -10.58 -8.14
N SER A 25 2.45 -10.93 -8.25
CA SER A 25 1.43 -10.06 -8.83
C SER A 25 1.22 -8.79 -8.00
N PHE A 26 1.30 -8.88 -6.67
CA PHE A 26 1.26 -7.70 -5.81
C PHE A 26 2.49 -6.80 -6.00
N ASP A 27 3.68 -7.38 -6.09
CA ASP A 27 4.91 -6.62 -6.31
C ASP A 27 4.93 -5.95 -7.72
N GLU A 28 4.42 -6.62 -8.75
CA GLU A 28 4.19 -6.02 -10.09
C GLU A 28 3.18 -4.88 -10.03
N PHE A 29 2.07 -5.07 -9.31
CA PHE A 29 1.06 -4.04 -9.10
C PHE A 29 1.62 -2.80 -8.41
N CYS A 30 2.45 -2.98 -7.38
CA CYS A 30 3.13 -1.88 -6.70
C CYS A 30 4.21 -1.21 -7.58
N ALA A 31 4.79 -1.93 -8.55
CA ALA A 31 5.78 -1.40 -9.48
C ALA A 31 5.14 -0.68 -10.68
N ASP A 32 3.85 -0.87 -10.92
CA ASP A 32 3.12 -0.25 -12.03
C ASP A 32 2.87 1.25 -11.75
N GLU A 33 3.49 2.11 -12.55
CA GLU A 33 3.32 3.57 -12.46
C GLU A 33 1.89 4.02 -12.75
N LYS A 34 1.10 3.24 -13.51
CA LYS A 34 -0.32 3.55 -13.78
C LYS A 34 -1.17 3.45 -12.52
N VAL A 35 -0.73 2.62 -11.58
CA VAL A 35 -1.41 2.42 -10.31
C VAL A 35 -1.08 3.55 -9.34
N ASN A 36 0.08 4.18 -9.51
CA ASN A 36 0.64 5.21 -8.64
C ASN A 36 0.55 4.79 -7.15
N PHE A 37 0.87 3.53 -6.87
CA PHE A 37 0.75 2.98 -5.53
C PHE A 37 1.82 3.59 -4.60
N PRO A 38 1.53 3.77 -3.30
CA PRO A 38 2.50 4.33 -2.36
C PRO A 38 3.83 3.58 -2.35
N LYS A 39 4.92 4.31 -2.11
CA LYS A 39 6.26 3.74 -2.09
C LYS A 39 6.43 2.82 -0.89
N PHE A 40 7.05 1.67 -1.13
CA PHE A 40 7.36 0.76 -0.04
C PHE A 40 8.56 1.29 0.77
N ILE A 41 8.48 1.07 2.08
CA ILE A 41 9.60 1.20 3.01
C ILE A 41 10.16 -0.18 3.35
N ARG A 42 11.45 -0.24 3.67
CA ARG A 42 12.07 -1.50 4.12
C ARG A 42 11.86 -1.66 5.62
N ILE A 43 11.09 -2.67 6.01
CA ILE A 43 10.98 -3.12 7.40
C ILE A 43 12.00 -4.24 7.60
N GLY A 44 13.16 -3.90 8.14
CA GLY A 44 14.25 -4.85 8.32
C GLY A 44 14.91 -5.28 7.01
N ILE A 45 15.52 -6.47 6.99
CA ILE A 45 16.42 -6.90 5.89
C ILE A 45 15.67 -7.31 4.61
N ARG A 46 14.47 -7.89 4.72
CA ARG A 46 13.76 -8.46 3.56
C ARG A 46 12.29 -8.05 3.41
N ARG A 47 11.68 -7.40 4.41
CA ARG A 47 10.24 -7.11 4.35
C ARG A 47 10.00 -5.72 3.78
N LYS A 48 9.01 -5.63 2.90
CA LYS A 48 8.46 -4.38 2.40
C LYS A 48 7.24 -4.02 3.25
N GLY A 49 7.17 -2.76 3.66
CA GLY A 49 6.06 -2.17 4.38
C GLY A 49 5.56 -0.91 3.69
N TRP A 50 4.39 -0.45 4.08
CA TRP A 50 3.80 0.80 3.60
C TRP A 50 3.18 1.51 4.78
N PHE A 51 3.15 2.85 4.71
CA PHE A 51 2.42 3.60 5.72
C PHE A 51 0.92 3.49 5.45
N VAL A 52 0.16 3.20 6.52
CA VAL A 52 -1.29 3.01 6.44
C VAL A 52 -1.97 4.28 5.94
N ASP A 53 -1.50 5.45 6.37
CA ASP A 53 -2.05 6.75 5.95
C ASP A 53 -1.94 6.98 4.44
N GLU A 54 -0.79 6.64 3.84
CA GLU A 54 -0.58 6.76 2.39
C GLU A 54 -1.46 5.78 1.61
N VAL A 55 -1.55 4.53 2.06
CA VAL A 55 -2.38 3.51 1.41
C VAL A 55 -3.86 3.88 1.51
N GLU A 56 -4.33 4.33 2.67
CA GLU A 56 -5.71 4.77 2.84
C GLU A 56 -6.05 6.00 2.00
N SER A 57 -5.14 6.97 1.92
CA SER A 57 -5.31 8.14 1.07
C SER A 57 -5.45 7.73 -0.40
N TRP A 58 -4.60 6.81 -0.86
CA TRP A 58 -4.65 6.27 -2.21
C TRP A 58 -5.97 5.51 -2.49
N PHE A 59 -6.50 4.76 -1.51
CA PHE A 59 -7.80 4.12 -1.65
C PHE A 59 -8.93 5.15 -1.80
N LYS A 60 -8.89 6.23 -1.01
CA LYS A 60 -9.89 7.29 -1.07
C LYS A 60 -9.87 8.01 -2.42
N GLU A 61 -8.70 8.35 -2.94
CA GLU A 61 -8.57 8.99 -4.25
C GLU A 61 -9.20 8.14 -5.36
N ARG A 62 -9.04 6.81 -5.29
CA ARG A 62 -9.64 5.90 -6.27
C ARG A 62 -11.15 5.73 -6.11
N ASP A 63 -11.64 5.74 -4.88
CA ASP A 63 -13.08 5.69 -4.61
C ASP A 63 -13.76 6.97 -5.10
N GLU A 64 -13.16 8.13 -4.83
CA GLU A 64 -13.63 9.43 -5.29
C GLU A 64 -13.59 9.54 -6.83
N ALA A 65 -12.51 9.06 -7.47
CA ALA A 65 -12.42 9.00 -8.93
C ALA A 65 -13.44 8.05 -9.58
N ARG A 66 -14.01 7.11 -8.82
CA ARG A 66 -15.06 6.19 -9.31
C ARG A 66 -16.47 6.76 -9.14
N TYR A 67 -16.64 7.76 -8.28
CA TYR A 67 -17.93 8.37 -7.95
C TYR A 67 -18.17 9.72 -8.63
N GLN A 68 -17.23 10.22 -9.43
CA GLN A 68 -17.42 11.35 -10.35
C GLN A 68 -17.74 10.88 -11.77
#